data_AF-A0A2E3NKN3-F1
#
_entry.id   AF-A0A2E3NKN3-F1
#
_cell.length_a   1.000
_cell.length_b   1.000
_cell.length_c   1.000
_cell.angle_alpha   90.00
_cell.angle_beta   90.00
_cell.angle_gamma   90.00
#
_symmetry.space_group_name_H-M   'P 1'
#
loop_
_entity.id
_entity.type
_entity.pdbx_description
1 polymer ?
#
loop_
_entity_poly.entity_id
_entity_poly.type
_entity_poly.pdbx_seq_one_letter_code
_entity_poly.pdbx_strand_id
1 'polypeptide(L)'
;MKEETLDEILADDVVFLSPVVHTPQAGKPATKMYLMAAFNVFPGDDAQAKQVGGAGGEKPQGAFKYVREVLGSHDAVLEFETEMDGIFVNGVDMIKWNDEGKIVEFKVMIRPLKAIQRVHANMGAMLQKLK
;
A
#
# COMPACT_ATOMS: atom_id res chain seq x y z
N MET A 1 3.74 6.20 8.12
CA MET A 1 3.22 5.29 9.16
C MET A 1 4.40 4.83 10.02
N LYS A 2 4.27 4.84 11.35
CA LYS A 2 5.31 4.29 12.24
C LYS A 2 5.16 2.77 12.32
N GLU A 3 6.25 2.04 12.45
CA GLU A 3 6.24 0.56 12.51
C GLU A 3 5.40 0.02 13.68
N GLU A 4 5.40 0.74 14.79
CA GLU A 4 4.61 0.47 16.00
C GLU A 4 3.09 0.43 15.70
N THR A 5 2.62 1.29 14.80
CA THR A 5 1.19 1.33 14.40
C THR A 5 0.78 0.07 13.65
N LEU A 6 1.69 -0.56 12.91
CA LEU A 6 1.39 -1.80 12.19
C LEU A 6 1.25 -3.00 13.14
N ASP A 7 2.02 -3.05 14.23
CA ASP A 7 1.87 -4.12 15.23
C ASP A 7 0.50 -4.13 15.89
N GLU A 8 -0.06 -2.94 16.10
CA GLU A 8 -1.35 -2.77 16.76
C GLU A 8 -2.53 -3.09 15.84
N ILE A 9 -2.42 -2.87 14.52
CA ILE A 9 -3.57 -3.04 13.62
C ILE A 9 -3.56 -4.37 12.86
N LEU A 10 -2.43 -5.07 12.75
CA LEU A 10 -2.34 -6.34 12.03
C LEU A 10 -2.64 -7.52 12.98
N ALA A 11 -3.39 -8.50 12.50
CA ALA A 11 -3.47 -9.81 13.13
C ALA A 11 -2.15 -10.58 12.96
N ASP A 12 -1.87 -11.58 13.80
CA ASP A 12 -0.62 -12.34 13.72
C ASP A 12 -0.54 -13.20 12.45
N ASP A 13 -1.68 -13.69 11.98
CA ASP A 13 -1.88 -14.54 10.80
C ASP A 13 -2.25 -13.76 9.54
N VAL A 14 -2.11 -12.42 9.55
CA VAL A 14 -2.44 -11.56 8.42
C VAL A 14 -1.76 -12.01 7.11
N VAL A 15 -2.50 -11.93 6.01
CA VAL A 15 -1.99 -12.27 4.67
C VAL A 15 -1.92 -11.03 3.79
N PHE A 16 -0.74 -10.75 3.24
CA PHE A 16 -0.55 -9.73 2.22
C PHE A 16 -0.58 -10.32 0.81
N LEU A 17 -1.34 -9.69 -0.09
CA LEU A 17 -1.49 -10.08 -1.49
C LEU A 17 -0.97 -8.95 -2.39
N SER A 18 0.17 -9.21 -3.03
CA SER A 18 0.92 -8.26 -3.85
C SER A 18 0.28 -8.04 -5.23
N PRO A 19 0.41 -6.84 -5.83
CA PRO A 19 0.01 -6.63 -7.22
C PRO A 19 0.99 -7.25 -8.23
N VAL A 20 2.10 -7.82 -7.73
CA VAL A 20 3.25 -8.31 -8.52
C VAL A 20 3.57 -9.77 -8.21
N VAL A 21 3.65 -10.14 -6.94
CA VAL A 21 4.02 -11.49 -6.50
C VAL A 21 2.77 -12.35 -6.33
N HIS A 22 2.72 -13.49 -7.03
CA HIS A 22 1.56 -14.40 -6.98
C HIS A 22 1.39 -15.08 -5.62
N THR A 23 2.49 -15.51 -5.00
CA THR A 23 2.45 -16.23 -3.72
C THR A 23 1.97 -15.30 -2.59
N PRO A 24 0.93 -15.68 -1.82
CA PRO A 24 0.52 -14.92 -0.64
C PRO A 24 1.63 -14.82 0.40
N GLN A 25 1.75 -13.65 1.03
CA GLN A 25 2.77 -13.40 2.05
C GLN A 25 2.09 -13.48 3.43
N ALA A 26 2.19 -14.65 4.05
CA ALA A 26 1.49 -14.94 5.30
C ALA A 26 2.31 -14.52 6.53
N GLY A 27 1.60 -14.03 7.54
CA GLY A 27 2.13 -13.62 8.83
C GLY A 27 2.47 -12.13 8.91
N LYS A 28 2.36 -11.61 10.13
CA LYS A 28 2.64 -10.20 10.47
C LYS A 28 4.02 -9.70 10.01
N PRO A 29 5.15 -10.42 10.22
CA PRO A 29 6.46 -9.93 9.79
C PRO A 29 6.59 -9.74 8.27
N ALA A 30 6.11 -10.71 7.50
CA ALA A 30 6.13 -10.63 6.03
C ALA A 30 5.22 -9.50 5.54
N THR A 31 4.00 -9.40 6.07
CA THR A 31 3.06 -8.33 5.72
C THR A 31 3.63 -6.94 6.00
N LYS A 32 4.23 -6.73 7.17
CA LYS A 32 4.91 -5.46 7.51
C LYS A 32 5.97 -5.07 6.50
N MET A 33 6.84 -6.02 6.12
CA MET A 33 7.90 -5.78 5.15
C MET A 33 7.32 -5.30 3.80
N TYR A 34 6.24 -5.94 3.32
CA TYR A 34 5.59 -5.55 2.07
C TYR A 34 4.84 -4.22 2.16
N LEU A 35 4.16 -3.94 3.28
CA LEU A 35 3.49 -2.65 3.48
C LEU A 35 4.51 -1.51 3.55
N MET A 36 5.61 -1.69 4.27
CA MET A 36 6.70 -0.72 4.33
C MET A 36 7.36 -0.52 2.95
N ALA A 37 7.48 -1.59 2.15
CA ALA A 37 7.94 -1.49 0.76
C ALA A 37 7.00 -0.63 -0.08
N ALA A 38 5.69 -0.89 -0.01
CA ALA A 38 4.68 -0.14 -0.73
C ALA A 38 4.69 1.34 -0.34
N PHE A 39 4.81 1.66 0.96
CA PHE A 39 4.92 3.04 1.44
C PHE A 39 6.11 3.81 0.87
N ASN A 40 7.22 3.14 0.56
CA ASN A 40 8.39 3.77 -0.05
C ASN A 40 8.27 3.91 -1.57
N VAL A 41 7.39 3.12 -2.21
CA VAL A 41 7.24 3.09 -3.68
C VAL A 41 6.16 4.05 -4.18
N PHE A 42 5.09 4.26 -3.41
CA PHE A 42 3.93 5.05 -3.82
C PHE A 42 3.83 6.51 -3.32
N PRO A 43 4.84 7.20 -2.74
CA PRO A 43 4.61 8.55 -2.22
C PRO A 43 4.36 9.61 -3.31
N GLY A 44 4.58 9.30 -4.58
CA GLY A 44 4.54 10.25 -5.69
C GLY A 44 5.94 10.76 -6.07
N ASP A 45 6.05 11.40 -7.24
CA ASP A 45 7.32 11.99 -7.72
C ASP A 45 7.80 13.17 -6.86
N ASP A 46 6.89 13.85 -6.17
CA ASP A 46 7.17 14.89 -5.16
C ASP A 46 6.97 14.36 -3.73
N ALA A 47 7.82 13.39 -3.35
CA ALA A 47 7.79 12.69 -2.05
C ALA A 47 8.08 13.56 -0.81
N GLN A 48 8.16 14.90 -0.94
CA GLN A 48 8.20 15.82 0.21
C GLN A 48 6.83 15.99 0.89
N ALA A 49 5.75 15.46 0.29
CA ALA A 49 4.45 15.35 0.93
C ALA A 49 4.50 14.30 2.06
N LYS A 50 5.05 14.69 3.22
CA LYS A 50 4.85 13.99 4.49
C LYS A 50 3.36 13.69 4.64
N GLN A 51 3.05 12.42 4.93
CA GLN A 51 1.72 11.99 5.31
C GLN A 51 1.09 12.96 6.31
N VAL A 52 -0.04 13.58 5.94
CA VAL A 52 -1.04 14.02 6.91
C VAL A 52 -2.40 13.80 6.28
N GLY A 53 -3.21 12.95 6.91
CA GLY A 53 -4.66 12.98 6.77
C GLY A 53 -5.17 14.30 7.36
N GLY A 54 -5.13 15.37 6.56
CA GLY A 54 -5.64 16.68 6.92
C GLY A 54 -6.24 17.34 5.69
N ALA A 55 -7.54 17.59 5.73
CA ALA A 55 -8.21 18.42 4.75
C ALA A 55 -7.67 19.86 4.85
N GLY A 56 -7.10 20.41 3.77
CA GLY A 56 -6.88 21.86 3.67
C GLY A 56 -5.66 22.41 2.91
N GLY A 57 -4.79 21.59 2.31
CA GLY A 57 -3.66 22.07 1.50
C GLY A 57 -3.73 21.61 0.04
N GLU A 58 -3.36 22.47 -0.91
CA GLU A 58 -3.12 22.06 -2.30
C GLU A 58 -1.97 21.05 -2.32
N LYS A 59 -2.29 19.80 -2.71
CA LYS A 59 -1.29 18.74 -2.85
C LYS A 59 -0.47 18.98 -4.13
N PRO A 60 0.85 18.68 -4.14
CA PRO A 60 1.64 18.67 -5.35
C PRO A 60 1.00 17.81 -6.44
N GLN A 61 1.18 18.19 -7.70
CA GLN A 61 0.72 17.40 -8.84
C GLN A 61 1.44 16.04 -8.82
N GLY A 62 0.67 14.94 -8.92
CA GLY A 62 1.21 13.57 -8.89
C GLY A 62 1.37 12.94 -7.50
N ALA A 63 1.03 13.65 -6.41
CA ALA A 63 1.08 13.10 -5.06
C ALA A 63 0.01 12.02 -4.82
N PHE A 64 0.33 11.05 -3.94
CA PHE A 64 -0.61 10.00 -3.53
C PHE A 64 -1.89 10.58 -2.90
N LYS A 65 -3.03 10.06 -3.33
CA LYS A 65 -4.34 10.40 -2.76
C LYS A 65 -5.31 9.23 -2.88
N TYR A 66 -6.11 9.02 -1.84
CA TYR A 66 -7.34 8.24 -1.98
C TYR A 66 -8.38 9.10 -2.69
N VAL A 67 -9.06 8.53 -3.67
CA VAL A 67 -10.05 9.21 -4.53
C VAL A 67 -11.46 8.64 -4.37
N ARG A 68 -11.58 7.43 -3.84
CA ARG A 68 -12.86 6.79 -3.56
C ARG A 68 -12.69 5.73 -2.48
N GLU A 69 -13.72 5.57 -1.65
CA GLU A 69 -13.79 4.54 -0.61
C GLU A 69 -15.08 3.75 -0.76
N VAL A 70 -14.99 2.43 -0.56
CA VAL A 70 -16.14 1.53 -0.42
C VAL A 70 -15.97 0.79 0.91
N LEU A 71 -16.91 0.98 1.82
CA LEU A 71 -16.85 0.45 3.18
C LEU A 71 -17.91 -0.62 3.39
N GLY A 72 -17.51 -1.78 3.90
CA GLY A 72 -18.36 -2.81 4.46
C GLY A 72 -18.20 -2.90 5.98
N SER A 73 -18.81 -3.91 6.59
CA SER A 73 -18.70 -4.14 8.04
C SER A 73 -17.33 -4.68 8.47
N HIS A 74 -16.73 -5.52 7.62
CA HIS A 74 -15.45 -6.20 7.89
C HIS A 74 -14.42 -6.03 6.76
N ASP A 75 -14.71 -5.15 5.81
CA ASP A 75 -13.82 -4.87 4.69
C ASP A 75 -13.93 -3.44 4.17
N ALA A 76 -12.87 -3.00 3.52
CA ALA A 76 -12.82 -1.73 2.81
C ALA A 76 -12.05 -1.88 1.51
N VAL A 77 -12.45 -1.09 0.51
CA VAL A 77 -11.69 -0.88 -0.72
C VAL A 77 -11.42 0.61 -0.84
N LEU A 78 -10.14 0.98 -0.79
CA LEU A 78 -9.65 2.34 -0.87
C LEU A 78 -8.98 2.53 -2.23
N GLU A 79 -9.66 3.23 -3.15
CA GLU A 79 -9.11 3.56 -4.46
C GLU A 79 -8.16 4.75 -4.31
N PHE A 80 -6.97 4.62 -4.88
CA PHE A 80 -5.95 5.66 -4.89
C PHE A 80 -5.46 6.01 -6.29
N GLU A 81 -4.89 7.21 -6.37
CA GLU A 81 -4.13 7.70 -7.51
C GLU A 81 -2.78 8.23 -7.04
N THR A 82 -1.73 8.00 -7.83
CA THR A 82 -0.40 8.58 -7.63
C THR A 82 0.33 8.66 -8.98
N GLU A 83 1.43 9.39 -9.04
CA GLU A 83 2.36 9.36 -10.17
C GLU A 83 3.67 8.69 -9.75
N MET A 84 4.30 7.95 -10.66
CA MET A 84 5.60 7.33 -10.44
C MET A 84 6.43 7.43 -11.71
N ASP A 85 7.51 8.21 -11.69
CA ASP A 85 8.36 8.53 -12.84
C ASP A 85 7.55 9.01 -14.06
N GLY A 86 6.60 9.92 -13.86
CA GLY A 86 5.72 10.41 -14.93
C GLY A 86 4.60 9.44 -15.34
N ILE A 87 4.49 8.28 -14.70
CA ILE A 87 3.44 7.29 -14.97
C ILE A 87 2.31 7.51 -13.98
N PHE A 88 1.14 7.89 -14.49
CA PHE A 88 -0.08 7.87 -13.69
C PHE A 88 -0.43 6.42 -13.29
N VAL A 89 -0.59 6.22 -11.99
CA VAL A 89 -0.95 4.95 -11.35
C VAL A 89 -2.30 5.12 -10.68
N ASN A 90 -3.19 4.16 -10.91
CA ASN A 90 -4.43 4.01 -10.19
C ASN A 90 -4.47 2.61 -9.59
N GLY A 91 -4.94 2.50 -8.37
CA GLY A 91 -4.95 1.23 -7.66
C GLY A 91 -5.97 1.20 -6.55
N VAL A 92 -6.08 0.04 -5.91
CA VAL A 92 -6.91 -0.16 -4.74
C VAL A 92 -6.12 -0.89 -3.67
N ASP A 93 -6.30 -0.44 -2.44
CA ASP A 93 -6.01 -1.21 -1.24
C ASP A 93 -7.32 -1.86 -0.76
N MET A 94 -7.33 -3.18 -0.71
CA MET A 94 -8.45 -3.98 -0.24
C MET A 94 -8.08 -4.59 1.10
N ILE A 95 -8.80 -4.23 2.14
CA ILE A 95 -8.47 -4.55 3.53
C ILE A 95 -9.63 -5.34 4.11
N LYS A 96 -9.33 -6.44 4.81
CA LYS A 96 -10.30 -7.16 5.64
C LYS A 96 -9.83 -7.17 7.09
N TRP A 97 -10.76 -7.06 8.02
CA TRP A 97 -10.48 -7.14 9.46
C TRP A 97 -11.42 -8.11 10.18
N ASN A 98 -10.95 -8.67 11.29
CA ASN A 98 -11.73 -9.55 12.16
C ASN A 98 -12.62 -8.75 13.13
N ASP A 99 -13.36 -9.45 13.99
CA ASP A 99 -14.27 -8.84 14.98
C ASP A 99 -13.54 -8.02 16.05
N GLU A 100 -12.23 -8.23 16.23
CA GLU A 100 -11.36 -7.46 17.11
C GLU A 100 -10.82 -6.18 16.44
N GLY A 101 -11.19 -5.92 15.18
CA GLY A 101 -10.72 -4.79 14.40
C GLY A 101 -9.28 -4.94 13.88
N LYS A 102 -8.71 -6.15 13.92
CA LYS A 102 -7.37 -6.44 13.39
C LYS A 102 -7.44 -6.85 11.93
N ILE A 103 -6.54 -6.30 11.11
CA ILE A 103 -6.43 -6.63 9.68
C ILE A 103 -5.94 -8.07 9.53
N VAL A 104 -6.67 -8.86 8.75
CA VAL A 104 -6.38 -10.27 8.43
C VAL A 104 -6.02 -10.50 6.95
N GLU A 105 -6.43 -9.59 6.06
CA GLU A 105 -6.03 -9.59 4.65
C GLU A 105 -5.74 -8.16 4.21
N PHE A 106 -4.59 -7.95 3.54
CA PHE A 106 -4.28 -6.70 2.84
C PHE A 106 -3.88 -7.03 1.41
N LYS A 107 -4.71 -6.64 0.45
CA LYS A 107 -4.50 -6.88 -0.97
C LYS A 107 -4.33 -5.56 -1.70
N VAL A 108 -3.34 -5.50 -2.58
CA VAL A 108 -3.08 -4.33 -3.42
C VAL A 108 -3.23 -4.72 -4.88
N MET A 109 -3.97 -3.93 -5.64
CA MET A 109 -4.09 -4.05 -7.10
C MET A 109 -3.79 -2.71 -7.74
N ILE A 110 -3.01 -2.69 -8.83
CA ILE A 110 -2.66 -1.44 -9.52
C ILE A 110 -2.75 -1.58 -11.04
N ARG A 111 -2.92 -0.44 -11.70
CA ARG A 111 -2.87 -0.25 -13.15
C ARG A 111 -2.15 1.06 -13.48
N PRO A 112 -1.61 1.23 -14.70
CA PRO A 112 -1.53 0.27 -15.81
C PRO A 112 -0.36 -0.73 -15.66
N LEU A 113 -0.18 -1.63 -16.64
CA LEU A 113 0.93 -2.62 -16.66
C LEU A 113 2.31 -1.98 -16.47
N LYS A 114 2.55 -0.79 -17.04
CA LYS A 114 3.82 -0.06 -16.86
C LYS A 114 4.09 0.27 -15.38
N ALA A 115 3.05 0.56 -14.60
CA ALA A 115 3.18 0.78 -13.16
C ALA A 115 3.55 -0.51 -12.43
N ILE A 116 2.91 -1.64 -12.79
CA ILE A 116 3.23 -2.97 -12.24
C ILE A 116 4.71 -3.32 -12.48
N GLN A 117 5.20 -3.10 -13.71
CA GLN A 117 6.60 -3.34 -14.07
C GLN A 117 7.56 -2.49 -13.24
N ARG A 118 7.20 -1.22 -12.97
CA ARG A 118 8.01 -0.33 -12.15
C ARG A 118 8.04 -0.73 -10.68
N VAL A 119 6.89 -1.07 -10.11
CA VAL A 119 6.79 -1.59 -8.74
C VAL A 119 7.60 -2.89 -8.60
N HIS A 120 7.51 -3.80 -9.56
CA HIS A 120 8.31 -5.03 -9.57
C HIS A 120 9.82 -4.76 -9.56
N ALA A 121 10.30 -3.81 -10.36
CA ALA A 121 11.72 -3.43 -10.38
C ALA A 121 12.18 -2.87 -9.02
N ASN A 122 11.36 -2.01 -8.40
CA ASN A 122 11.66 -1.40 -7.10
C ASN A 122 11.63 -2.45 -5.96
N MET A 123 10.67 -3.37 -5.98
CA MET A 123 10.59 -4.48 -5.03
C MET A 123 11.75 -5.44 -5.17
N GLY A 124 12.19 -5.76 -6.39
CA GLY A 124 13.36 -6.59 -6.64
C GLY A 124 14.63 -6.00 -6.01
N ALA A 125 14.84 -4.69 -6.14
CA ALA A 125 15.96 -4.00 -5.52
C ALA A 125 15.87 -3.97 -3.99
N MET A 126 14.67 -3.85 -3.41
CA MET A 126 14.47 -3.90 -1.96
C MET A 126 14.72 -5.30 -1.39
N LEU A 127 14.18 -6.35 -2.02
CA LEU A 127 14.38 -7.73 -1.57
C LEU A 127 15.85 -8.17 -1.66
N GLN A 128 16.62 -7.64 -2.62
CA GLN A 128 18.07 -7.87 -2.66
C GLN A 128 18.82 -7.24 -1.49
N LYS A 129 18.35 -6.12 -0.94
CA LYS A 129 18.95 -5.47 0.24
C LYS A 129 18.62 -6.17 1.56
N LEU A 130 17.68 -7.11 1.55
CA LEU A 130 17.24 -7.90 2.70
C LEU A 130 17.88 -9.30 2.74
N LYS A 131 18.70 -9.66 1.73
CA LYS A 131 19.60 -10.81 1.75
C LYS A 131 20.95 -10.42 2.33
#